data_AF-A0A356F846-F1
#
_entry.id   AF-A0A356F846-F1
#
_cell.length_a   1.000
_cell.length_b   1.000
_cell.length_c   1.000
_cell.angle_alpha   90.00
_cell.angle_beta   90.00
_cell.angle_gamma   90.00
#
_symmetry.space_group_name_H-M   'P 1'
#
loop_
_entity.id
_entity.type
_entity.pdbx_description
1 polymer ?
#
loop_
_entity_poly.entity_id
_entity_poly.type
_entity_poly.pdbx_seq_one_letter_code
_entity_poly.pdbx_strand_id
1 'polypeptide(L)'
;MSRFGNSEPRRFTAAAVIGYLFLAGRPPGCFDAADANDDGRLDIADPIFGLDFLFRGGAPPPAPFPRAGPDPTEDGHGCSFRAG
;
A
#
# COMPACT_ATOMS: atom_id res chain seq x y z
N MET A 1 29.84 3.19 9.56
CA MET A 1 28.59 3.89 9.18
C MET A 1 27.59 2.88 8.65
N SER A 2 26.69 2.38 9.49
CA SER A 2 25.77 1.28 9.18
C SER A 2 24.64 1.75 8.26
N ARG A 3 24.68 1.32 7.00
CA ARG A 3 23.50 1.28 6.14
C ARG A 3 22.74 0.00 6.50
N PHE A 4 21.76 0.12 7.39
CA PHE A 4 20.61 -0.80 7.34
C PHE A 4 20.05 -0.73 5.90
N GLY A 5 19.66 -1.79 5.23
CA GLY A 5 19.56 -3.19 5.53
C GLY A 5 18.84 -3.79 4.30
N ASN A 6 19.18 -5.03 3.98
CA ASN A 6 18.68 -5.77 2.83
C ASN A 6 17.14 -5.71 2.69
N SER A 7 16.65 -5.64 1.44
CA SER A 7 15.30 -6.07 1.03
C SER A 7 14.13 -5.49 1.83
N GLU A 8 13.68 -4.28 1.50
CA GLU A 8 12.40 -3.80 2.04
C GLU A 8 11.25 -4.57 1.37
N PRO A 9 10.47 -5.36 2.12
CA PRO A 9 9.30 -6.03 1.59
C PRO A 9 8.25 -4.97 1.22
N ARG A 10 7.33 -5.35 0.34
CA ARG A 10 6.09 -4.65 -0.03
C ARG A 10 5.38 -4.05 1.21
N ARG A 11 5.81 -2.88 1.68
CA ARG A 11 5.27 -2.24 2.88
C ARG A 11 4.35 -1.12 2.45
N PHE A 12 3.05 -1.42 2.46
CA PHE A 12 2.01 -0.40 2.59
C PHE A 12 2.30 0.42 3.85
N THR A 13 2.39 1.74 3.71
CA THR A 13 2.40 2.64 4.88
C THR A 13 1.42 3.77 4.64
N ALA A 14 0.43 3.89 5.52
CA ALA A 14 -0.58 4.95 5.45
C ALA A 14 0.05 6.35 5.38
N ALA A 15 1.18 6.56 6.08
CA ALA A 15 1.92 7.82 6.03
C ALA A 15 2.49 8.15 4.65
N ALA A 16 2.97 7.16 3.88
CA ALA A 16 3.47 7.40 2.53
C ALA A 16 2.34 7.76 1.56
N VAL A 17 1.16 7.11 1.68
CA VAL A 17 -0.02 7.42 0.87
C VAL A 17 -0.50 8.85 1.14
N ILE A 18 -0.64 9.22 2.43
CA ILE A 18 -1.01 10.59 2.82
C ILE A 18 0.01 11.61 2.28
N GLY A 19 1.31 11.31 2.38
CA GLY A 19 2.36 12.18 1.86
C GLY A 19 2.28 12.38 0.35
N TYR A 20 2.02 11.31 -0.41
CA TYR A 20 1.81 11.40 -1.85
C TYR A 20 0.59 12.26 -2.20
N LEU A 21 -0.55 12.04 -1.55
CA LEU A 21 -1.81 12.72 -1.86
C LEU A 21 -1.80 14.21 -1.52
N PHE A 22 -1.21 14.60 -0.39
CA PHE A 22 -1.37 15.96 0.15
C PHE A 22 -0.10 16.79 0.18
N LEU A 23 1.09 16.16 0.12
CA LEU A 23 2.37 16.84 0.34
C LEU A 23 3.28 16.81 -0.89
N ALA A 24 2.75 16.42 -2.07
CA ALA A 24 3.53 16.14 -3.26
C ALA A 24 4.70 15.18 -2.97
N GLY A 25 4.47 14.23 -2.07
CA GLY A 25 5.43 13.20 -1.69
C GLY A 25 5.75 12.26 -2.84
N ARG A 26 6.76 11.42 -2.63
CA ARG A 26 7.16 10.43 -3.65
C ARG A 26 6.00 9.45 -3.89
N PRO A 27 5.66 9.14 -5.16
CA PRO A 27 4.62 8.14 -5.45
C PRO A 27 5.00 6.78 -4.87
N PRO A 28 3.99 5.97 -4.47
CA PRO A 28 4.24 4.63 -3.98
C PRO A 28 4.91 3.78 -5.07
N GLY A 29 5.81 2.88 -4.66
CA GLY A 29 6.49 1.97 -5.59
C GLY A 29 5.56 0.96 -6.26
N CYS A 30 4.37 0.75 -5.67
CA CYS A 30 3.28 0.00 -6.26
C CYS A 30 1.96 0.65 -5.84
N PHE A 31 1.11 0.98 -6.82
CA PHE A 31 -0.22 1.57 -6.59
C PHE A 31 -1.19 0.55 -6.01
N ASP A 32 -1.17 -0.68 -6.52
CA ASP A 32 -1.86 -1.86 -5.98
C ASP A 32 -1.64 -2.02 -4.46
N ALA A 33 -0.37 -2.01 -4.04
CA ALA A 33 -0.03 -2.15 -2.63
C ALA A 33 -0.37 -0.91 -1.79
N ALA A 34 -0.78 0.19 -2.43
CA ALA A 34 -1.18 1.44 -1.81
C ALA A 34 -2.71 1.61 -1.74
N ASP A 35 -3.44 0.87 -2.57
CA ASP A 35 -4.89 0.72 -2.57
C ASP A 35 -5.28 -0.31 -1.50
N ALA A 36 -5.56 0.15 -0.29
CA ALA A 36 -5.75 -0.73 0.87
C ALA A 36 -7.19 -1.23 1.00
N ASN A 37 -8.14 -0.51 0.41
CA ASN A 37 -9.54 -0.90 0.37
C ASN A 37 -9.93 -1.62 -0.94
N ASP A 38 -8.99 -1.80 -1.87
CA ASP A 38 -9.12 -2.59 -3.10
C ASP A 38 -10.26 -2.08 -3.99
N ASP A 39 -10.35 -0.75 -4.14
CA ASP A 39 -11.42 -0.10 -4.90
C ASP A 39 -10.99 0.45 -6.28
N GLY A 40 -9.72 0.24 -6.63
CA GLY A 40 -9.06 0.67 -7.86
C GLY A 40 -8.71 2.16 -7.85
N ARG A 41 -8.79 2.85 -6.72
CA ARG A 41 -8.46 4.27 -6.58
C ARG A 41 -7.56 4.51 -5.39
N LEU A 42 -6.40 5.11 -5.67
CA LEU A 42 -5.54 5.63 -4.61
C LEU A 42 -6.07 6.99 -4.12
N ASP A 43 -6.76 7.00 -2.97
CA ASP A 43 -7.28 8.20 -2.32
C ASP A 43 -7.16 8.17 -0.78
N ILE A 44 -7.87 9.08 -0.09
CA ILE A 44 -7.78 9.19 1.37
C ILE A 44 -8.46 8.02 2.11
N ALA A 45 -9.34 7.27 1.45
CA ALA A 45 -9.98 6.09 2.00
C ALA A 45 -8.95 5.00 2.34
N ASP A 46 -7.90 4.85 1.53
CA ASP A 46 -6.84 3.85 1.73
C ASP A 46 -6.12 3.94 3.08
N PRO A 47 -5.51 5.09 3.45
CA PRO A 47 -4.85 5.22 4.74
C PRO A 47 -5.87 5.15 5.88
N ILE A 48 -7.11 5.61 5.69
CA ILE A 48 -8.16 5.50 6.72
C ILE A 48 -8.50 4.04 6.97
N PHE A 49 -8.70 3.24 5.93
CA PHE A 49 -9.03 1.82 6.00
C PHE A 49 -7.92 1.05 6.73
N GLY A 50 -6.65 1.26 6.35
CA GLY A 50 -5.52 0.63 7.00
C GLY A 50 -5.37 1.01 8.48
N LEU A 51 -5.58 2.29 8.83
CA LEU A 51 -5.52 2.74 10.22
C LEU A 51 -6.69 2.19 11.05
N ASP A 52 -7.89 2.07 10.47
CA ASP A 52 -9.05 1.49 11.14
C ASP A 52 -8.80 0.00 11.46
N PHE A 53 -8.26 -0.77 10.51
CA PHE A 53 -7.85 -2.14 10.77
C PHE A 53 -6.80 -2.24 11.89
N LEU A 54 -5.73 -1.42 11.83
CA LEU A 54 -4.60 -1.50 12.75
C LEU A 54 -4.93 -1.07 14.19
N PHE A 55 -5.76 -0.04 14.36
CA PHE A 55 -5.98 0.60 15.66
C PHE A 55 -7.38 0.39 16.23
N ARG A 56 -8.37 0.09 15.39
CA ARG A 56 -9.76 -0.06 15.80
C ARG A 56 -10.29 -1.48 15.61
N GLY A 57 -9.49 -2.38 15.03
CA GLY A 57 -9.93 -3.74 14.72
C GLY A 57 -11.02 -3.75 13.64
N GLY A 58 -10.92 -2.82 12.69
CA GLY A 58 -11.80 -2.75 11.52
C GLY A 58 -11.72 -3.98 10.62
N ALA A 59 -12.39 -3.92 9.46
CA ALA A 59 -12.36 -5.01 8.50
C ALA A 59 -10.91 -5.32 8.08
N PRO A 60 -10.52 -6.60 7.98
CA PRO A 60 -9.22 -6.95 7.44
C PRO A 60 -9.12 -6.51 5.98
N PRO A 61 -7.91 -6.13 5.51
CA PRO A 61 -7.68 -5.89 4.10
C PRO A 61 -8.12 -7.09 3.25
N PRO A 62 -8.57 -6.84 2.02
CA PRO A 62 -8.84 -7.86 1.02
C PRO A 62 -7.63 -8.77 0.79
N ALA A 63 -7.88 -9.89 0.10
CA ALA A 63 -6.80 -10.82 -0.27
C ALA A 63 -5.69 -10.04 -1.00
N PRO A 64 -4.39 -10.36 -0.81
CA PRO A 64 -3.84 -11.60 -0.27
C PRO A 64 -3.68 -11.65 1.27
N PHE A 65 -4.10 -10.64 2.01
CA PHE A 65 -3.95 -10.57 3.47
C PHE A 65 -4.46 -11.83 4.20
N PRO A 66 -3.78 -12.33 5.27
CA PRO A 66 -2.61 -11.77 5.97
C PRO A 66 -1.25 -12.22 5.42
N ARG A 67 -1.22 -13.09 4.40
CA ARG A 67 0.02 -13.57 3.79
C ARG A 67 0.34 -12.75 2.56
N ALA A 68 1.60 -12.63 2.20
CA ALA A 68 1.92 -12.12 0.87
C ALA A 68 1.45 -13.15 -0.18
N GLY A 69 0.76 -12.69 -1.21
CA GLY A 69 0.24 -13.52 -2.29
C GLY A 69 -0.01 -12.66 -3.53
N PRO A 70 -0.30 -13.28 -4.68
CA PRO A 70 -0.82 -12.55 -5.82
C PRO A 70 -2.19 -11.97 -5.46
N ASP A 71 -2.47 -10.79 -5.97
CA ASP A 71 -3.78 -10.19 -5.90
C ASP A 71 -4.78 -11.04 -6.73
N PRO A 72 -5.87 -11.57 -6.13
CA PRO A 72 -6.89 -12.29 -6.88
C PRO A 72 -7.87 -11.38 -7.63
N THR A 73 -7.93 -10.09 -7.29
CA THR A 73 -8.60 -9.08 -8.11
C THR A 73 -7.61 -8.65 -9.19
N GLU A 74 -7.93 -8.95 -10.45
CA GLU A 74 -7.15 -8.49 -11.59
C GLU A 74 -7.73 -7.13 -12.02
N ASP A 75 -7.57 -6.13 -11.17
CA ASP A 75 -7.73 -4.74 -11.53
C ASP A 75 -6.43 -4.25 -12.18
N GLY A 76 -6.56 -3.36 -13.17
CA GLY A 76 -5.50 -3.03 -14.12
C GLY A 76 -4.32 -2.23 -13.53
N HIS A 77 -4.06 -2.33 -12.23
CA HIS A 77 -3.12 -1.56 -11.44
C HIS A 77 -1.86 -2.35 -11.05
N GLY A 78 -1.32 -3.16 -11.98
CA GLY A 78 -0.10 -3.92 -11.73
C GLY A 78 1.05 -3.05 -11.17
N CYS A 79 1.80 -3.60 -10.21
CA CYS A 79 3.04 -3.01 -9.72
C CYS A 79 4.04 -2.83 -10.87
N SER A 80 4.05 -1.66 -11.50
CA SER A 80 5.09 -1.24 -12.44
C SER A 80 6.38 -1.06 -11.64
N PHE A 81 7.15 -2.14 -11.49
CA PHE A 81 8.53 -2.09 -11.04
C PHE A 81 9.33 -1.31 -12.09
N ARG A 82 9.34 0.02 -11.99
CA ARG A 82 10.32 0.83 -12.72
C ARG A 82 11.65 0.66 -12.01
N ALA A 83 12.32 -0.44 -12.33
CA ALA A 83 13.76 -0.56 -12.19
C ALA A 83 14.39 0.47 -13.14
N GLY A 84 14.78 1.61 -12.58
CA GLY A 84 15.71 2.55 -13.19
C GLY A 84 16.98 2.53 -12.37
#